data_AF-B6VEK3-F1
#
_entry.id   AF-B6VEK3-F1
#
_cell.length_a   1.000
_cell.length_b   1.000
_cell.length_c   1.000
_cell.angle_alpha   90.00
_cell.angle_beta   90.00
_cell.angle_gamma   90.00
#
_symmetry.space_group_name_H-M   'P 1'
#
loop_
_entity.id
_entity.type
_entity.pdbx_description
1 polymer ?
#
loop_
_entity_poly.entity_id
_entity_poly.type
_entity_poly.pdbx_seq_one_letter_code
_entity_poly.pdbx_strand_id
1 'polypeptide(L)'
;MTFTLRKKEILIDILLRLPAKSLIRFLSTCKSWSDLIGSSSFVSTHLNKNVTKHAHVYLLCLHHPNFECVIDPDDPYLEEELQWSLFSNVTFEKCSKLSHPLGSTKHYGIYGSSNGLLCISDEILNFDSPIHIWNPLVGRYRTTSMSTN
;
A
#
# COMPACT_ATOMS: atom_id res chain seq x y z
N MET A 1 -21.02 -27.14 -22.47
CA MET A 1 -20.51 -25.78 -22.18
C MET A 1 -20.81 -25.28 -20.76
N THR A 2 -21.74 -25.88 -20.00
CA THR A 2 -22.10 -25.42 -18.64
C THR A 2 -21.08 -25.78 -17.55
N PHE A 3 -20.36 -26.90 -17.69
CA PHE A 3 -19.40 -27.37 -16.68
C PHE A 3 -18.11 -26.53 -16.60
N THR A 4 -17.68 -25.94 -17.73
CA THR A 4 -16.51 -25.05 -17.81
C THR A 4 -16.79 -23.66 -17.23
N LEU A 5 -18.02 -23.16 -17.38
CA LEU A 5 -18.43 -21.86 -16.83
C LEU A 5 -18.40 -21.86 -15.29
N ARG A 6 -18.95 -22.91 -14.66
CA ARG A 6 -18.97 -23.07 -13.20
C ARG A 6 -17.57 -23.13 -12.59
N LYS A 7 -16.61 -23.77 -13.27
CA LYS A 7 -15.20 -23.82 -12.82
C LYS A 7 -14.55 -22.44 -12.83
N LYS A 8 -14.85 -21.61 -13.83
CA LYS A 8 -14.32 -20.24 -13.94
C LYS A 8 -14.86 -19.34 -12.83
N GLU A 9 -16.14 -19.45 -12.50
CA GLU A 9 -16.76 -18.68 -11.41
C GLU A 9 -16.17 -19.04 -10.05
N ILE A 10 -15.98 -20.33 -9.76
CA ILE A 10 -15.34 -20.79 -8.52
C ILE A 10 -13.91 -20.25 -8.44
N LEU A 11 -13.15 -20.31 -9.53
CA LEU A 11 -11.79 -19.77 -9.57
C LEU A 11 -11.79 -18.26 -9.28
N ILE A 12 -12.68 -17.49 -9.91
CA ILE A 12 -12.82 -16.05 -9.64
C ILE A 12 -13.14 -15.81 -8.17
N ASP A 13 -14.09 -16.53 -7.56
CA ASP A 13 -14.41 -16.34 -6.15
C ASP A 13 -13.23 -16.67 -5.22
N ILE A 14 -12.44 -17.70 -5.54
CA ILE A 14 -11.21 -18.02 -4.81
C ILE A 14 -10.23 -16.84 -4.92
N LEU A 15 -9.98 -16.33 -6.11
CA LEU A 15 -9.05 -15.20 -6.32
C LEU A 15 -9.52 -13.92 -5.64
N LEU A 16 -10.83 -13.65 -5.64
CA LEU A 16 -11.42 -12.51 -4.96
C LEU A 16 -11.23 -12.53 -3.44
N ARG A 17 -10.89 -13.68 -2.84
CA ARG A 17 -10.62 -13.82 -1.40
C ARG A 17 -9.13 -13.69 -1.06
N LEU A 18 -8.25 -13.60 -2.04
CA LEU A 18 -6.81 -13.52 -1.81
C LEU A 18 -6.36 -12.09 -1.54
N PRO A 19 -5.32 -11.88 -0.70
CA PRO A 19 -4.70 -10.58 -0.54
C PRO A 19 -4.13 -10.07 -1.87
N ALA A 20 -4.15 -8.74 -2.07
CA ALA A 20 -3.62 -8.10 -3.27
C ALA A 20 -2.17 -8.50 -3.58
N LYS A 21 -1.33 -8.68 -2.55
CA LYS A 21 0.06 -9.15 -2.69
C LYS A 21 0.17 -10.52 -3.36
N SER A 22 -0.75 -11.45 -3.06
CA SER A 22 -0.80 -12.76 -3.69
C SER A 22 -1.26 -12.66 -5.15
N LEU A 23 -2.26 -11.83 -5.42
CA LEU A 23 -2.76 -11.60 -6.78
C LEU A 23 -1.69 -11.00 -7.70
N ILE A 24 -0.88 -10.07 -7.21
CA ILE A 24 0.24 -9.49 -7.97
C ILE A 24 1.23 -10.57 -8.40
N ARG A 25 1.52 -11.56 -7.55
CA ARG A 25 2.39 -12.70 -7.91
C ARG A 25 1.76 -13.58 -8.99
N PHE A 26 0.43 -13.65 -9.04
CA PHE A 26 -0.27 -14.42 -10.07
C PHE A 26 -0.30 -13.73 -11.42
N LEU A 27 -0.14 -12.40 -11.48
CA LEU A 27 0.02 -11.68 -12.75
C LEU A 27 1.20 -12.20 -13.59
N SER A 28 2.26 -12.72 -12.96
CA SER A 28 3.44 -13.25 -13.66
C SER A 28 3.35 -14.72 -14.07
N THR A 29 2.20 -15.38 -13.85
CA THR A 29 2.05 -16.83 -14.10
C THR A 29 1.67 -17.14 -15.55
N CYS A 30 0.55 -16.59 -16.04
CA CYS A 30 0.16 -16.69 -17.45
C CYS A 30 -0.77 -15.55 -17.86
N LYS A 31 -0.91 -15.33 -19.18
CA LYS A 31 -1.72 -14.24 -19.75
C LYS A 31 -3.17 -14.28 -19.28
N SER A 32 -3.80 -15.45 -19.25
CA SER A 32 -5.20 -15.58 -18.82
C SER A 32 -5.42 -15.13 -17.38
N TRP A 33 -4.46 -15.35 -16.49
CA TRP A 33 -4.53 -14.88 -15.10
C TRP A 33 -4.25 -13.38 -15.02
N SER A 34 -3.27 -12.89 -15.77
CA SER A 34 -2.99 -11.45 -15.88
C SER A 34 -4.21 -10.67 -16.39
N ASP A 35 -4.85 -11.14 -17.46
CA ASP A 35 -6.03 -10.49 -18.06
C ASP A 35 -7.24 -10.54 -17.11
N LEU A 36 -7.44 -11.66 -16.42
CA LEU A 36 -8.53 -11.80 -15.46
C LEU A 36 -8.35 -10.87 -14.26
N ILE A 37 -7.20 -10.91 -13.61
CA ILE A 37 -6.91 -10.12 -12.39
C ILE A 37 -6.78 -8.64 -12.74
N GLY A 38 -6.22 -8.31 -13.91
CA GLY A 38 -6.08 -6.94 -14.39
C GLY A 38 -7.37 -6.31 -14.93
N SER A 39 -8.43 -7.11 -15.12
CA SER A 39 -9.71 -6.57 -15.59
C SER A 39 -10.33 -5.60 -14.58
N SER A 40 -10.92 -4.51 -15.07
CA SER A 40 -11.55 -3.50 -14.22
C SER A 40 -12.65 -4.08 -13.34
N SER A 41 -13.45 -5.02 -13.86
CA SER A 41 -14.51 -5.70 -13.11
C SER A 41 -13.96 -6.52 -11.95
N PHE A 42 -12.87 -7.26 -12.16
CA PHE A 42 -12.22 -8.01 -11.09
C PHE A 42 -11.66 -7.08 -10.03
N VAL A 43 -10.93 -6.03 -10.43
CA VAL A 43 -10.33 -5.04 -9.51
C VAL A 43 -11.42 -4.36 -8.66
N SER A 44 -12.48 -3.84 -9.27
CA SER A 44 -13.57 -3.19 -8.54
C SER A 44 -14.28 -4.15 -7.58
N THR A 45 -14.50 -5.40 -8.00
CA THR A 45 -15.15 -6.42 -7.16
C THR A 45 -14.26 -6.80 -5.97
N HIS A 46 -12.95 -6.96 -6.21
CA HIS A 46 -11.97 -7.26 -5.16
C HIS A 46 -11.87 -6.14 -4.13
N LEU A 47 -11.79 -4.88 -4.58
CA LEU A 47 -11.77 -3.71 -3.70
C LEU A 47 -13.03 -3.62 -2.84
N ASN A 48 -14.21 -3.70 -3.44
CA ASN A 48 -15.47 -3.64 -2.71
C ASN A 48 -15.61 -4.78 -1.69
N LYS A 49 -15.15 -5.99 -2.03
CA LYS A 49 -15.20 -7.15 -1.13
C LYS A 49 -14.26 -6.97 0.08
N ASN A 50 -13.07 -6.40 -0.11
CA ASN A 50 -12.13 -6.15 0.98
C ASN A 50 -12.62 -5.03 1.90
N VAL A 51 -13.14 -3.94 1.34
CA VAL A 51 -13.71 -2.82 2.11
C VAL A 51 -14.88 -3.28 2.97
N THR A 52 -15.83 -4.01 2.39
CA THR A 52 -17.03 -4.47 3.10
C THR A 52 -16.76 -5.50 4.19
N LYS A 53 -15.72 -6.33 4.03
CA LYS A 53 -15.36 -7.37 5.00
C LYS A 53 -14.30 -6.93 6.00
N HIS A 54 -13.78 -5.70 5.87
CA HIS A 54 -12.58 -5.22 6.57
C HIS A 54 -11.39 -6.20 6.47
N ALA A 55 -11.38 -7.03 5.42
CA ALA A 55 -10.33 -8.00 5.17
C ALA A 55 -9.14 -7.28 4.54
N HIS A 56 -7.93 -7.55 5.03
CA HIS A 56 -6.70 -6.91 4.55
C HIS A 56 -6.67 -5.38 4.74
N VAL A 57 -7.32 -4.89 5.80
CA VAL A 57 -7.17 -3.50 6.28
C VAL A 57 -5.92 -3.43 7.15
N TYR A 58 -5.07 -2.44 6.87
CA TYR A 58 -3.84 -2.20 7.60
C TYR A 58 -3.87 -0.81 8.22
N LEU A 59 -3.29 -0.69 9.41
CA LEU A 59 -3.01 0.58 10.05
C LEU A 59 -1.64 1.06 9.58
N LEU A 60 -1.54 2.36 9.34
CA LEU A 60 -0.32 3.02 8.90
C LEU A 60 0.20 3.88 10.05
N CYS A 61 1.38 3.55 10.56
CA CYS A 61 1.91 4.18 11.77
C CYS A 61 3.32 4.72 11.53
N LEU A 62 3.52 5.97 11.95
CA LEU A 62 4.82 6.60 12.13
C LEU A 62 5.28 6.31 13.55
N HIS A 63 6.49 5.77 13.70
CA HIS A 63 7.04 5.38 15.00
C HIS A 63 8.56 5.30 14.90
N HIS A 64 9.23 5.35 16.05
CA HIS A 64 10.66 5.04 16.14
C HIS A 64 10.91 3.55 15.87
N PRO A 65 12.07 3.19 15.30
CA PRO A 65 12.45 1.80 15.05
C PRO A 65 12.63 1.00 16.32
N ASN A 66 13.07 1.64 17.40
CA ASN A 66 13.25 1.04 18.72
C ASN A 66 12.24 1.65 19.70
N PHE A 67 11.35 0.82 20.23
CA PHE A 67 10.40 1.24 21.27
C PHE A 67 11.06 1.51 22.63
N GLU A 68 12.32 1.10 22.81
CA GLU A 68 13.12 1.23 24.04
C GLU A 68 14.19 2.34 23.97
N CYS A 69 14.10 3.27 23.01
CA CYS A 69 15.02 4.40 22.99
C CYS A 69 14.83 5.24 24.27
N VAL A 70 15.80 5.14 25.17
CA VAL A 70 16.02 6.16 26.20
C VAL A 70 16.50 7.39 25.45
N ILE A 71 15.57 8.30 25.17
CA ILE A 71 15.91 9.59 24.58
C ILE A 71 16.76 10.31 25.62
N ASP A 72 18.05 10.51 25.34
CA ASP A 72 18.85 11.50 26.04
C ASP A 72 18.46 12.86 25.43
N PRO A 73 17.72 13.71 26.16
CA PRO A 73 17.27 15.01 25.64
C PRO A 73 18.44 15.94 25.29
N ASP A 74 19.63 15.65 25.81
CA ASP A 74 20.83 16.48 25.67
C ASP A 74 21.79 15.98 24.59
N ASP A 75 21.49 14.91 23.85
CA ASP A 75 22.33 14.44 22.74
C ASP A 75 22.05 15.23 21.45
N PRO A 76 22.96 16.13 21.02
CA PRO A 76 22.77 16.94 19.82
C PRO A 76 22.96 16.15 18.52
N TYR A 77 23.36 14.87 18.59
CA TYR A 77 23.55 13.98 17.43
C TYR A 77 22.45 12.93 17.29
N LEU A 78 21.42 12.96 18.14
CA LEU A 78 20.29 12.05 18.05
C LEU A 78 19.42 12.45 16.84
N GLU A 79 19.72 11.87 15.67
CA GLU A 79 18.78 11.91 14.56
C GLU A 79 17.57 11.04 14.93
N GLU A 80 16.41 11.66 15.14
CA GLU A 80 15.14 10.96 15.28
C GLU A 80 14.81 10.23 13.97
N GLU A 81 15.32 9.00 13.83
CA GLU A 81 14.93 8.14 12.72
C GLU A 81 13.47 7.71 12.93
N LEU A 82 12.54 8.40 12.28
CA LEU A 82 11.15 7.96 12.21
C LEU A 82 10.95 7.04 11.01
N GLN A 83 10.10 6.03 11.17
CA GLN A 83 9.74 5.14 10.07
C GLN A 83 8.24 4.88 9.98
N TRP A 84 7.78 4.71 8.76
CA TRP A 84 6.44 4.23 8.46
C TRP A 84 6.41 2.70 8.47
N SER A 85 5.37 2.11 9.07
CA SER A 85 5.10 0.68 8.96
C SER A 85 3.61 0.39 8.88
N LEU A 86 3.31 -0.73 8.25
CA LEU A 86 1.97 -1.30 8.22
C LEU A 86 1.79 -2.24 9.40
N PHE A 87 0.67 -2.10 10.09
CA PHE A 87 0.24 -2.95 11.19
C PHE A 87 -1.09 -3.61 10.85
N SER A 88 -1.30 -4.81 11.39
CA SER A 88 -2.57 -5.51 11.30
C SER A 88 -3.64 -4.71 12.04
N ASN A 89 -4.78 -4.42 11.40
CA ASN A 89 -5.89 -3.77 12.10
C ASN A 89 -6.55 -4.66 13.18
N VAL A 90 -6.27 -5.97 13.16
CA VAL A 90 -6.87 -6.92 14.12
C VAL A 90 -5.92 -7.23 15.26
N THR A 91 -4.67 -7.57 14.94
CA THR A 91 -3.67 -8.00 15.94
C THR A 91 -2.77 -6.87 16.40
N PHE A 92 -2.77 -5.72 15.72
CA PHE A 92 -1.84 -4.60 15.95
C PHE A 92 -0.36 -5.01 15.85
N GLU A 93 -0.07 -6.13 15.22
CA GLU A 93 1.29 -6.57 14.98
C GLU A 93 1.84 -5.92 13.71
N LYS A 94 3.13 -5.59 13.76
CA LYS A 94 3.87 -5.03 12.62
C LYS A 94 3.91 -6.05 11.48
N CYS A 95 3.29 -5.70 10.36
CA CYS A 95 3.25 -6.53 9.16
C CYS A 95 4.46 -6.28 8.26
N SER A 96 4.80 -5.01 8.03
CA SER A 96 5.93 -4.64 7.16
C SER A 96 6.39 -3.21 7.37
N LYS A 97 7.71 -2.99 7.27
CA LYS A 97 8.29 -1.65 7.13
C LYS A 97 7.97 -1.09 5.74
N LEU A 98 7.66 0.20 5.69
CA LEU A 98 7.49 0.95 4.46
C LEU A 98 8.79 1.70 4.15
N SER A 99 9.38 1.38 3.01
CA SER A 99 10.52 2.13 2.47
C SER A 99 10.00 3.21 1.53
N HIS A 100 10.45 4.44 1.71
CA HIS A 100 10.12 5.53 0.79
C HIS A 100 10.47 5.12 -0.65
N PRO A 101 9.61 5.37 -1.66
CA PRO A 101 9.85 4.95 -3.04
C PRO A 101 11.15 5.49 -3.66
N LEU A 102 11.66 6.63 -3.18
CA LEU A 102 12.91 7.25 -3.67
C LEU A 102 14.15 6.87 -2.82
N GLY A 103 14.03 5.95 -1.86
CA GLY A 103 15.14 5.54 -0.99
C GLY A 103 15.61 6.59 0.03
N SER A 104 15.14 7.83 -0.08
CA SER A 104 15.36 8.90 0.90
C SER A 104 14.64 8.62 2.22
N THR A 105 15.35 8.81 3.34
CA THR A 105 14.81 8.81 4.72
C THR A 105 14.24 10.15 5.13
N LYS A 106 14.33 11.20 4.28
CA LYS A 106 13.74 12.51 4.58
C LYS A 106 12.25 12.36 4.91
N HIS A 107 11.82 13.09 5.94
CA HIS A 107 10.45 13.16 6.40
C HIS A 107 9.52 13.50 5.22
N TYR A 108 8.67 12.54 4.86
CA TYR A 108 7.61 12.73 3.89
C TYR A 108 6.28 12.56 4.61
N GLY A 109 5.35 13.47 4.31
CA GLY A 109 4.00 13.43 4.84
C GLY A 109 3.14 12.42 4.08
N ILE A 110 2.21 11.78 4.78
CA ILE A 110 1.14 10.99 4.16
C ILE A 110 -0.17 11.76 4.32
N TYR A 111 -0.69 12.26 3.20
CA TYR A 111 -1.84 13.16 3.17
C TYR A 111 -3.16 12.44 2.93
N GLY A 112 -3.12 11.17 2.56
CA GLY A 112 -4.31 10.37 2.38
C GLY A 112 -4.03 8.97 1.87
N SER A 113 -5.09 8.16 1.86
CA SER A 113 -5.06 6.83 1.31
C SER A 113 -6.34 6.54 0.52
N SER A 114 -6.23 5.73 -0.52
CA SER A 114 -7.38 5.29 -1.32
C SER A 114 -7.10 3.93 -1.92
N ASN A 115 -7.89 2.91 -1.57
CA ASN A 115 -7.82 1.56 -2.16
C ASN A 115 -6.41 0.94 -2.17
N GLY A 116 -5.63 1.17 -1.10
CA GLY A 116 -4.26 0.69 -0.97
C GLY A 116 -3.20 1.57 -1.66
N LEU A 117 -3.60 2.69 -2.27
CA LEU A 117 -2.70 3.76 -2.70
C LEU A 117 -2.53 4.78 -1.57
N LEU A 118 -1.32 5.34 -1.47
CA LEU A 118 -0.96 6.39 -0.52
C LEU A 118 -0.65 7.67 -1.29
N CYS A 119 -1.19 8.80 -0.83
CA CYS A 119 -0.79 10.12 -1.28
C CYS A 119 0.32 10.61 -0.35
N ILE A 120 1.52 10.82 -0.90
CA ILE A 120 2.69 11.24 -0.15
C ILE A 120 3.34 12.47 -0.80
N SER A 121 3.97 13.31 0.01
CA SER A 121 4.74 14.48 -0.44
C SER A 121 5.78 14.84 0.63
N ASP A 122 6.48 15.96 0.46
CA ASP A 122 7.34 16.51 1.49
C ASP A 122 6.57 16.68 2.82
N GLU A 123 7.25 16.59 3.96
CA GLU A 123 6.63 16.77 5.29
C GLU A 123 5.85 18.08 5.43
N ILE A 124 6.38 19.15 4.82
CA ILE A 124 5.71 20.45 4.74
C ILE A 124 5.28 20.65 3.30
N LEU A 125 3.96 20.58 3.04
CA LEU A 125 3.39 20.87 1.73
C LEU A 125 3.56 22.35 1.38
N ASN A 126 4.46 22.60 0.43
CA ASN A 126 4.56 23.89 -0.23
C ASN A 126 3.88 23.83 -1.62
N PHE A 127 3.68 24.98 -2.24
CA PHE A 127 3.09 25.06 -3.59
C PHE A 127 3.85 24.27 -4.65
N ASP A 128 5.18 24.13 -4.49
CA ASP A 128 6.05 23.41 -5.41
C ASP A 128 6.35 21.97 -4.95
N SER A 129 5.77 21.52 -3.83
CA SER A 129 6.03 20.18 -3.31
C SER A 129 5.42 19.13 -4.23
N PRO A 130 6.21 18.16 -4.72
CA PRO A 130 5.71 17.14 -5.62
C PRO A 130 4.75 16.22 -4.88
N ILE A 131 3.56 16.00 -5.45
CA ILE A 131 2.62 15.00 -4.94
C ILE A 131 2.89 13.67 -5.63
N HIS A 132 3.08 12.63 -4.83
CA HIS A 132 3.28 11.27 -5.29
C HIS A 132 2.12 10.38 -4.88
N ILE A 133 1.59 9.62 -5.85
CA ILE A 133 0.66 8.52 -5.59
C ILE A 133 1.47 7.23 -5.57
N TRP A 134 1.58 6.62 -4.41
CA TRP A 134 2.43 5.46 -4.15
C TRP A 134 1.60 4.21 -3.86
N ASN A 135 1.96 3.09 -4.49
CA ASN A 135 1.46 1.77 -4.13
C ASN A 135 2.56 1.00 -3.38
N PRO A 136 2.47 0.91 -2.04
CA PRO A 136 3.49 0.26 -1.21
C PRO A 136 3.60 -1.25 -1.45
N LEU A 137 2.56 -1.91 -1.98
CA LEU A 137 2.57 -3.36 -2.22
C LEU A 137 3.43 -3.75 -3.42
N VAL A 138 3.49 -2.89 -4.44
CA VAL A 138 4.30 -3.10 -5.66
C VAL A 138 5.56 -2.25 -5.70
N GLY A 139 5.75 -1.34 -4.72
CA GLY A 139 6.89 -0.43 -4.68
C GLY A 139 6.92 0.58 -5.84
N ARG A 140 5.78 0.85 -6.50
CA ARG A 140 5.69 1.79 -7.63
C ARG A 140 4.98 3.05 -7.19
N TYR A 141 5.45 4.19 -7.69
CA TYR A 141 4.82 5.49 -7.48
C TYR A 141 4.65 6.24 -8.80
N ARG A 142 3.79 7.26 -8.79
CA ARG A 142 3.65 8.24 -9.87
C ARG A 142 3.65 9.63 -9.27
N THR A 143 4.40 10.55 -9.88
CA THR A 143 4.33 11.98 -9.55
C THR A 143 3.20 12.60 -10.34
N THR A 144 2.34 13.38 -9.68
CA THR A 144 1.33 14.17 -10.38
C THR A 144 2.01 15.36 -11.03
N SER A 145 1.67 15.67 -12.29
CA SER A 145 2.10 16.94 -12.88
C SER A 145 1.42 18.08 -12.13
N MET A 146 2.20 19.02 -11.58
CA MET A 146 1.62 20.27 -11.10
C MET A 146 1.17 21.06 -12.33
N SER A 147 -0.13 21.31 -12.46
CA SER A 147 -0.60 22.22 -13.50
C SER A 147 -0.15 23.62 -13.12
N THR A 148 0.80 24.18 -13.85
CA THR A 148 1.00 25.62 -13.91
C THR A 148 -0.27 26.22 -14.51
N ASN A 149 -1.17 26.69 -13.64
CA ASN A 149 -2.26 27.57 -14.04
C ASN A 149 -1.72 28.92 -14.48
#